data_AF-A0A7J2PUS1-F1
#
_entry.id   AF-A0A7J2PUS1-F1
#
_cell.length_a   1.000
_cell.length_b   1.000
_cell.length_c   1.000
_cell.angle_alpha   90.00
_cell.angle_beta   90.00
_cell.angle_gamma   90.00
#
_symmetry.space_group_name_H-M   'P 1'
#
loop_
_entity.id
_entity.type
_entity.pdbx_description
1 polymer ?
#
loop_
_entity_poly.entity_id
_entity_poly.type
_entity_poly.pdbx_seq_one_letter_code
_entity_poly.pdbx_strand_id
1 'polypeptide(L)'
;MLILSDGKYGDRAAKVIKKKFPNTKLITLEERNPAELIDDVELGTDVEDFIIKEDLLIIYIRHPDVVAEICDRKKPTILAVDFGEGFLRQQKDTNPRVIMPTSMCSIHHSTDIKEIDEYYKKFGSPLFVVKLDNIEEAVPIISEIETIVESPCGATNLSLEYIRGKPLTPETITAFGLNVRYECREPVSILLSHKDMADSSALSQMLSLLDALEKASPKHFLPDTPMGEYAAKRREEYKTPNPTSPLFDEVE
;
A
#
# COMPACT_ATOMS: atom_id res chain seq x y z
N MET A 1 -8.97 -2.26 -16.50
CA MET A 1 -9.00 -2.48 -15.05
C MET A 1 -10.22 -1.79 -14.47
N LEU A 2 -10.92 -2.47 -13.57
CA LEU A 2 -12.09 -1.96 -12.86
C LEU A 2 -11.81 -1.83 -11.37
N ILE A 3 -12.17 -0.69 -10.79
CA ILE A 3 -12.16 -0.46 -9.36
C ILE A 3 -13.62 -0.44 -8.90
N LEU A 4 -13.96 -1.29 -7.94
CA LEU A 4 -15.27 -1.36 -7.30
C LEU A 4 -15.16 -0.79 -5.89
N SER A 5 -16.06 0.11 -5.52
CA SER A 5 -16.05 0.81 -4.24
C SER A 5 -17.46 0.89 -3.67
N ASP A 6 -17.59 0.93 -2.35
CA ASP A 6 -18.85 1.23 -1.64
C ASP A 6 -18.95 2.72 -1.25
N GLY A 7 -18.04 3.56 -1.75
CA GLY A 7 -17.99 5.00 -1.50
C GLY A 7 -17.14 5.43 -0.31
N LYS A 8 -16.67 4.52 0.57
CA LYS A 8 -15.77 4.91 1.68
C LYS A 8 -14.31 5.02 1.27
N TYR A 9 -13.87 4.09 0.41
CA TYR A 9 -12.47 3.96 0.01
C TYR A 9 -12.35 3.82 -1.51
N GLY A 10 -11.17 4.05 -2.05
CA GLY A 10 -10.87 3.80 -3.47
C GLY A 10 -11.03 4.99 -4.40
N ASP A 11 -11.66 6.10 -3.99
CA ASP A 11 -11.83 7.30 -4.82
C ASP A 11 -10.48 7.96 -5.18
N ARG A 12 -9.62 8.17 -4.18
CA ARG A 12 -8.27 8.72 -4.34
C ARG A 12 -7.37 7.72 -5.04
N ALA A 13 -7.53 6.43 -4.75
CA ALA A 13 -6.79 5.38 -5.43
C ALA A 13 -7.10 5.36 -6.93
N ALA A 14 -8.38 5.43 -7.31
CA ALA A 14 -8.79 5.50 -8.70
C ALA A 14 -8.17 6.70 -9.43
N LYS A 15 -8.16 7.89 -8.81
CA LYS A 15 -7.53 9.09 -9.41
C LYS A 15 -6.03 8.91 -9.66
N VAL A 16 -5.31 8.29 -8.73
CA VAL A 16 -3.86 8.06 -8.84
C VAL A 16 -3.57 6.95 -9.86
N ILE A 17 -4.27 5.82 -9.75
CA ILE A 17 -4.14 4.67 -10.64
C ILE A 17 -4.39 5.07 -12.10
N LYS A 18 -5.41 5.91 -12.36
CA LYS A 18 -5.76 6.38 -13.70
C LYS A 18 -4.65 7.19 -14.39
N LYS A 19 -3.70 7.76 -13.65
CA LYS A 19 -2.52 8.44 -14.22
C LYS A 19 -1.58 7.45 -14.92
N LYS A 20 -1.48 6.21 -14.44
CA LYS A 20 -0.63 5.15 -15.02
C LYS A 20 -1.42 4.14 -15.85
N PHE A 21 -2.70 3.98 -15.57
CA PHE A 21 -3.64 3.11 -16.29
C PHE A 21 -4.87 3.92 -16.75
N PRO A 22 -4.79 4.66 -17.87
CA PRO A 22 -5.84 5.60 -18.31
C PRO A 22 -7.23 4.98 -18.48
N ASN A 23 -7.28 3.69 -18.87
CA ASN A 23 -8.52 2.93 -19.07
C ASN A 23 -9.17 2.46 -17.75
N THR A 24 -8.65 2.86 -16.60
CA THR A 24 -9.22 2.51 -15.29
C THR A 24 -10.59 3.16 -15.11
N LYS A 25 -11.58 2.34 -14.74
CA LYS A 25 -12.93 2.77 -14.37
C LYS A 25 -13.15 2.59 -12.87
N LEU A 26 -13.91 3.50 -12.29
CA LEU A 26 -14.41 3.40 -10.91
C LEU A 26 -15.93 3.24 -11.00
N ILE A 27 -16.46 2.21 -10.37
CA ILE A 27 -17.90 2.06 -10.12
C ILE A 27 -18.11 2.07 -8.62
N THR A 28 -19.04 2.91 -8.18
CA THR A 28 -19.46 2.99 -6.78
C THR A 28 -20.78 2.27 -6.64
N LEU A 29 -20.81 1.21 -5.84
CA LEU A 29 -22.01 0.53 -5.40
C LEU A 29 -22.55 1.21 -4.14
N GLU A 30 -23.83 0.98 -3.86
CA GLU A 30 -24.44 1.45 -2.62
C GLU A 30 -23.76 0.80 -1.41
N GLU A 31 -23.48 1.61 -0.39
CA GLU A 31 -22.94 1.13 0.87
C GLU A 31 -23.96 0.24 1.57
N ARG A 32 -23.55 -0.98 1.89
CA ARG A 32 -24.35 -1.92 2.70
C ARG A 32 -23.67 -2.14 4.04
N ASN A 33 -24.47 -2.42 5.07
CA ASN A 33 -23.97 -2.73 6.40
C ASN A 33 -23.20 -4.06 6.37
N PRO A 34 -21.90 -4.10 6.68
CA PRO A 34 -21.10 -5.33 6.60
C PRO A 34 -21.54 -6.46 7.54
N ALA A 35 -22.39 -6.16 8.55
CA ALA A 35 -22.92 -7.13 9.50
C ALA A 35 -24.23 -7.79 9.04
N GLU A 36 -24.83 -7.31 7.96
CA GLU A 36 -26.03 -7.91 7.38
C GLU A 36 -25.66 -9.08 6.48
N LEU A 37 -26.41 -10.17 6.57
CA LEU A 37 -26.31 -11.29 5.63
C LEU A 37 -27.26 -11.03 4.46
N ILE A 38 -26.76 -11.23 3.25
CA ILE A 38 -27.52 -10.99 2.02
C ILE A 38 -27.65 -12.31 1.28
N ASP A 39 -28.90 -12.80 1.20
CA ASP A 39 -29.17 -14.07 0.52
C ASP A 39 -28.95 -13.98 -1.00
N ASP A 40 -29.41 -12.90 -1.65
CA ASP A 40 -29.24 -12.67 -3.09
C ASP A 40 -28.57 -11.31 -3.36
N VAL A 41 -27.33 -11.36 -3.85
CA VAL A 41 -26.59 -10.15 -4.22
C VAL A 41 -26.85 -9.78 -5.68
N GLU A 42 -27.70 -8.79 -5.90
CA GLU A 42 -27.85 -8.17 -7.22
C GLU A 42 -26.83 -7.04 -7.44
N LEU A 43 -25.88 -7.24 -8.35
CA LEU A 43 -24.88 -6.22 -8.74
C LEU A 43 -25.40 -5.23 -9.79
N GLY A 44 -26.44 -5.60 -10.53
CA GLY A 44 -26.97 -4.85 -11.67
C GLY A 44 -26.21 -5.13 -12.97
N THR A 45 -26.95 -5.14 -14.09
CA THR A 45 -26.45 -5.56 -15.42
C THR A 45 -25.23 -4.77 -15.87
N ASP A 46 -25.19 -3.46 -15.59
CA ASP A 46 -24.09 -2.59 -16.00
C ASP A 46 -22.78 -3.00 -15.32
N VAL A 47 -22.84 -3.32 -14.03
CA VAL A 47 -21.67 -3.72 -13.24
C VAL A 47 -21.13 -5.07 -13.72
N GLU A 48 -22.02 -6.02 -13.98
CA GLU A 48 -21.65 -7.32 -14.53
C GLU A 48 -20.95 -7.19 -15.89
N ASP A 49 -21.49 -6.35 -16.77
CA ASP A 49 -20.93 -6.05 -18.07
C ASP A 49 -19.50 -5.52 -17.99
N PHE A 50 -19.22 -4.66 -17.01
CA PHE A 50 -17.86 -4.16 -16.77
C PHE A 50 -16.96 -5.23 -16.18
N ILE A 51 -17.44 -6.04 -15.23
CA ILE A 51 -16.65 -7.15 -14.66
C ILE A 51 -16.19 -8.11 -15.76
N ILE A 52 -17.09 -8.46 -16.69
CA ILE A 52 -16.79 -9.38 -17.79
C ILE A 52 -15.73 -8.80 -18.74
N LYS A 53 -15.80 -7.49 -19.03
CA LYS A 53 -14.93 -6.82 -20.02
C LYS A 53 -13.51 -6.55 -19.51
N GLU A 54 -13.29 -6.52 -18.21
CA GLU A 54 -12.05 -6.01 -17.62
C GLU A 54 -11.13 -7.15 -17.17
N ASP A 55 -9.81 -6.93 -17.28
CA ASP A 55 -8.78 -7.96 -17.03
C ASP A 55 -8.37 -8.08 -15.56
N LEU A 56 -8.62 -7.03 -14.77
CA LEU A 56 -8.24 -6.92 -13.37
C LEU A 56 -9.30 -6.14 -12.61
N LEU A 57 -9.69 -6.69 -11.46
CA LEU A 57 -10.59 -6.07 -10.48
C LEU A 57 -9.78 -5.63 -9.25
N ILE A 58 -10.04 -4.41 -8.76
CA ILE A 58 -9.58 -3.95 -7.45
C ILE A 58 -10.82 -3.61 -6.62
N ILE A 59 -11.00 -4.29 -5.50
CA ILE A 59 -12.22 -4.22 -4.71
C ILE A 59 -11.95 -3.49 -3.39
N TYR A 60 -12.60 -2.33 -3.24
CA TYR A 60 -12.67 -1.52 -2.01
C TYR A 60 -14.02 -1.65 -1.29
N ILE A 61 -14.87 -2.58 -1.70
CA ILE A 61 -16.14 -2.90 -1.04
C ILE A 61 -15.85 -3.62 0.27
N ARG A 62 -16.59 -3.26 1.33
CA ARG A 62 -16.42 -3.84 2.68
C ARG A 62 -17.42 -4.94 3.04
N HIS A 63 -18.40 -5.21 2.20
CA HIS A 63 -19.41 -6.24 2.48
C HIS A 63 -18.94 -7.61 1.95
N PRO A 64 -18.77 -8.64 2.80
CA PRO A 64 -18.21 -9.93 2.39
C PRO A 64 -19.04 -10.63 1.31
N ASP A 65 -20.37 -10.65 1.43
CA ASP A 65 -21.25 -11.32 0.45
C ASP A 65 -21.16 -10.68 -0.95
N VAL A 66 -21.10 -9.34 -1.02
CA VAL A 66 -20.91 -8.62 -2.29
C VAL A 66 -19.55 -8.94 -2.91
N VAL A 67 -18.50 -9.03 -2.08
CA VAL A 67 -17.16 -9.40 -2.55
C VAL A 67 -17.13 -10.84 -3.06
N ALA A 68 -17.79 -11.77 -2.38
CA ALA A 68 -17.89 -13.16 -2.78
C ALA A 68 -18.58 -13.29 -4.15
N GLU A 69 -19.73 -12.63 -4.33
CA GLU A 69 -20.47 -12.63 -5.60
C GLU A 69 -19.61 -12.12 -6.78
N ILE A 70 -18.80 -11.07 -6.55
CA ILE A 70 -17.87 -10.55 -7.55
C ILE A 70 -16.75 -11.56 -7.84
N CYS A 71 -16.19 -12.20 -6.81
CA CYS A 71 -15.08 -13.15 -6.94
C CYS A 71 -15.47 -14.40 -7.75
N ASP A 72 -16.74 -14.81 -7.70
CA ASP A 72 -17.29 -15.94 -8.45
C ASP A 72 -17.18 -15.79 -9.98
N ARG A 73 -16.92 -14.58 -10.47
CA ARG A 73 -16.69 -14.31 -11.91
C ARG A 73 -15.29 -14.72 -12.38
N LYS A 74 -14.46 -15.26 -11.48
CA LYS A 74 -13.13 -15.85 -11.77
C LYS A 74 -12.15 -14.91 -12.48
N LYS A 75 -12.30 -13.61 -12.24
CA LYS A 75 -11.38 -12.58 -12.71
C LYS A 75 -10.19 -12.44 -11.76
N PRO A 76 -9.00 -12.04 -12.25
CA PRO A 76 -7.93 -11.55 -11.39
C PRO A 76 -8.46 -10.44 -10.49
N THR A 77 -8.28 -10.62 -9.18
CA THR A 77 -8.89 -9.74 -8.20
C THR A 77 -7.91 -9.41 -7.08
N ILE A 78 -7.78 -8.12 -6.78
CA ILE A 78 -7.08 -7.62 -5.60
C ILE A 78 -8.15 -7.12 -4.62
N LEU A 79 -8.25 -7.78 -3.47
CA LEU A 79 -9.07 -7.31 -2.36
C LEU A 79 -8.28 -6.26 -1.57
N ALA A 80 -8.68 -4.99 -1.66
CA ALA A 80 -8.02 -3.89 -0.97
C ALA A 80 -8.48 -3.71 0.50
N VAL A 81 -9.39 -4.58 0.95
CA VAL A 81 -9.91 -4.69 2.31
C VAL A 81 -9.53 -6.07 2.83
N ASP A 82 -9.03 -6.13 4.06
CA ASP A 82 -8.71 -7.39 4.74
C ASP A 82 -9.97 -7.96 5.42
N PHE A 83 -10.40 -9.13 4.96
CA PHE A 83 -11.53 -9.91 5.49
C PHE A 83 -11.07 -11.10 6.36
N GLY A 84 -9.76 -11.24 6.57
CA GLY A 84 -9.16 -12.36 7.28
C GLY A 84 -8.90 -13.58 6.39
N GLU A 85 -7.96 -14.42 6.85
CA GLU A 85 -7.46 -15.57 6.08
C GLU A 85 -8.55 -16.59 5.73
N GLY A 86 -9.53 -16.79 6.62
CA GLY A 86 -10.65 -17.70 6.39
C GLY A 86 -11.46 -17.32 5.15
N PHE A 87 -11.79 -16.02 5.01
CA PHE A 87 -12.49 -15.50 3.84
C PHE A 87 -11.64 -15.67 2.57
N LEU A 88 -10.35 -15.31 2.63
CA LEU A 88 -9.45 -15.47 1.47
C LEU A 88 -9.37 -16.92 1.00
N ARG A 89 -9.29 -17.89 1.91
CA ARG A 89 -9.28 -19.32 1.55
C ARG A 89 -10.54 -19.72 0.80
N GLN A 90 -11.71 -19.31 1.29
CA GLN A 90 -12.99 -19.57 0.62
C GLN A 90 -13.02 -18.96 -0.79
N GLN A 91 -12.58 -17.71 -0.95
CA GLN A 91 -12.54 -17.07 -2.26
C GLN A 91 -11.54 -17.74 -3.22
N LYS A 92 -10.41 -18.24 -2.70
CA LYS A 92 -9.41 -18.98 -3.50
C LYS A 92 -9.88 -20.34 -3.96
N ASP A 93 -10.73 -21.02 -3.20
CA ASP A 93 -11.34 -22.29 -3.60
C ASP A 93 -12.20 -22.11 -4.86
N THR A 94 -12.91 -20.98 -4.97
CA THR A 94 -13.70 -20.65 -6.17
C THR A 94 -12.87 -20.00 -7.29
N ASN A 95 -11.97 -19.08 -6.91
CA ASN A 95 -11.15 -18.29 -7.82
C ASN A 95 -9.69 -18.20 -7.29
N PRO A 96 -8.78 -19.04 -7.79
CA PRO A 96 -7.38 -19.05 -7.32
C PRO A 96 -6.62 -17.76 -7.68
N ARG A 97 -7.20 -16.87 -8.50
CA ARG A 97 -6.60 -15.61 -8.95
C ARG A 97 -6.99 -14.42 -8.06
N VAL A 98 -7.51 -14.68 -6.86
CA VAL A 98 -7.78 -13.67 -5.84
C VAL A 98 -6.57 -13.54 -4.91
N ILE A 99 -6.14 -12.30 -4.70
CA ILE A 99 -5.21 -11.96 -3.63
C ILE A 99 -5.86 -10.98 -2.67
N MET A 100 -5.42 -11.01 -1.41
CA MET A 100 -5.79 -10.05 -0.39
C MET A 100 -4.52 -9.66 0.35
N PRO A 101 -3.83 -8.62 -0.13
CA PRO A 101 -2.63 -8.14 0.55
C PRO A 101 -2.99 -7.55 1.90
N THR A 102 -2.11 -7.69 2.88
CA THR A 102 -2.24 -7.03 4.20
C THR A 102 -2.30 -5.51 4.06
N SER A 103 -1.55 -4.97 3.10
CA SER A 103 -1.62 -3.58 2.66
C SER A 103 -1.45 -3.53 1.16
N MET A 104 -2.15 -2.63 0.48
CA MET A 104 -1.93 -2.41 -0.95
C MET A 104 -0.49 -1.97 -1.28
N CYS A 105 0.28 -1.52 -0.28
CA CYS A 105 1.69 -1.14 -0.41
C CYS A 105 2.67 -2.24 0.02
N SER A 106 2.23 -3.43 0.40
CA SER A 106 3.14 -4.49 0.90
C SER A 106 3.61 -5.49 -0.17
N ILE A 107 3.01 -5.49 -1.36
CA ILE A 107 3.36 -6.44 -2.42
C ILE A 107 4.54 -5.93 -3.25
N HIS A 108 5.53 -6.79 -3.45
CA HIS A 108 6.80 -6.40 -4.05
C HIS A 108 6.83 -6.50 -5.59
N HIS A 109 6.16 -7.47 -6.25
CA HIS A 109 5.92 -7.53 -7.73
C HIS A 109 5.44 -8.88 -8.29
N SER A 110 5.55 -9.99 -7.55
CA SER A 110 5.25 -11.33 -8.09
C SER A 110 4.19 -12.04 -7.25
N THR A 111 3.02 -12.23 -7.86
CA THR A 111 1.88 -12.99 -7.32
C THR A 111 1.50 -14.16 -8.22
N ASP A 112 2.33 -14.49 -9.22
CA ASP A 112 2.11 -15.50 -10.26
C ASP A 112 0.86 -15.26 -11.14
N ILE A 113 0.31 -14.04 -11.09
CA ILE A 113 -0.90 -13.64 -11.82
C ILE A 113 -0.52 -12.40 -12.63
N LYS A 114 -0.32 -12.59 -13.93
CA LYS A 114 0.23 -11.58 -14.84
C LYS A 114 -0.45 -10.21 -14.72
N GLU A 115 -1.77 -10.17 -14.67
CA GLU A 115 -2.53 -8.91 -14.63
C GLU A 115 -2.29 -8.15 -13.32
N ILE A 116 -2.15 -8.89 -12.22
CA ILE A 116 -1.84 -8.36 -10.89
C ILE A 116 -0.38 -7.91 -10.83
N ASP A 117 0.54 -8.69 -11.42
CA ASP A 117 1.97 -8.34 -11.50
C ASP A 117 2.19 -7.06 -12.32
N GLU A 118 1.49 -6.88 -13.45
CA GLU A 118 1.55 -5.63 -14.24
C GLU A 118 1.08 -4.41 -13.44
N TYR A 119 0.06 -4.57 -12.59
CA TYR A 119 -0.34 -3.55 -11.64
C TYR A 119 0.78 -3.28 -10.63
N TYR A 120 1.37 -4.34 -10.05
CA TYR A 120 2.37 -4.20 -9.01
C TYR A 120 3.74 -3.67 -9.47
N LYS A 121 4.02 -3.72 -10.78
CA LYS A 121 5.16 -3.02 -11.39
C LYS A 121 5.06 -1.50 -11.29
N LYS A 122 3.86 -0.94 -11.03
CA LYS A 122 3.60 0.51 -11.02
C LYS A 122 3.11 1.02 -9.68
N PHE A 123 2.41 0.17 -8.92
CA PHE A 123 1.86 0.47 -7.60
C PHE A 123 2.18 -0.65 -6.63
N GLY A 124 2.50 -0.40 -5.36
CA GLY A 124 2.88 -1.50 -4.45
C GLY A 124 3.87 -1.04 -3.41
N SER A 125 4.81 -1.91 -3.05
CA SER A 125 5.95 -1.51 -2.22
C SER A 125 6.75 -0.41 -2.92
N PRO A 126 6.75 0.83 -2.40
CA PRO A 126 7.29 1.94 -3.16
C PRO A 126 8.78 1.80 -3.38
N LEU A 127 9.25 2.22 -4.55
CA LEU A 127 10.65 2.17 -4.96
C LEU A 127 11.04 3.54 -5.50
N PHE A 128 12.22 4.01 -5.13
CA PHE A 128 12.64 5.38 -5.38
C PHE A 128 13.89 5.45 -6.24
N VAL A 129 13.94 6.48 -7.10
CA VAL A 129 15.17 6.97 -7.70
C VAL A 129 15.44 8.34 -7.09
N VAL A 130 16.64 8.53 -6.56
CA VAL A 130 17.03 9.75 -5.87
C VAL A 130 18.30 10.32 -6.49
N LYS A 131 18.37 11.64 -6.58
CA LYS A 131 19.61 12.37 -6.86
C LYS A 131 19.89 13.30 -5.69
N LEU A 132 21.17 13.38 -5.35
CA LEU A 132 21.67 14.17 -4.23
C LEU A 132 22.67 15.19 -4.78
N ASP A 133 22.46 16.45 -4.43
CA ASP A 133 23.41 17.52 -4.67
C ASP A 133 24.45 17.46 -3.55
N ASN A 134 25.60 16.88 -3.86
CA ASN A 134 26.72 16.80 -2.95
C ASN A 134 27.50 18.12 -2.99
N ILE A 135 27.60 18.79 -1.85
CA ILE A 135 28.50 19.91 -1.64
C ILE A 135 29.63 19.37 -0.76
N GLU A 136 30.89 19.58 -1.15
CA GLU A 136 32.03 19.11 -0.36
C GLU A 136 31.93 19.59 1.10
N GLU A 137 32.12 18.67 2.04
CA GLU A 137 32.06 18.87 3.51
C GLU A 137 30.69 19.27 4.11
N ALA A 138 29.61 19.31 3.31
CA ALA A 138 28.27 19.62 3.79
C ALA A 138 27.30 18.45 3.67
N VAL A 139 26.19 18.52 4.43
CA VAL A 139 25.09 17.56 4.30
C VAL A 139 24.48 17.68 2.90
N PRO A 140 24.36 16.57 2.14
CA PRO A 140 23.87 16.64 0.78
C PRO A 140 22.39 17.03 0.75
N ILE A 141 21.99 17.73 -0.31
CA ILE A 141 20.60 18.16 -0.51
C ILE A 141 19.91 17.15 -1.43
N ILE A 142 18.69 16.80 -1.08
CA ILE A 142 17.83 15.94 -1.90
C ILE A 142 17.30 16.77 -3.08
N SER A 143 17.97 16.73 -4.22
CA SER A 143 17.59 17.57 -5.37
C SER A 143 16.43 16.99 -6.17
N GLU A 144 16.48 15.69 -6.46
CA GLU A 144 15.41 15.00 -7.18
C GLU A 144 15.03 13.70 -6.48
N ILE A 145 13.72 13.45 -6.37
CA ILE A 145 13.19 12.14 -5.99
C ILE A 145 12.00 11.83 -6.90
N GLU A 146 12.04 10.64 -7.48
CA GLU A 146 10.98 10.06 -8.30
C GLU A 146 10.61 8.65 -7.81
N THR A 147 9.37 8.24 -8.04
CA THR A 147 8.89 6.88 -7.73
C THR A 147 8.88 6.00 -8.96
N ILE A 148 9.56 4.85 -8.89
CA ILE A 148 9.40 3.75 -9.86
C ILE A 148 8.06 3.05 -9.59
N VAL A 149 7.84 2.73 -8.31
CA VAL A 149 6.62 2.15 -7.76
C VAL A 149 6.12 3.10 -6.67
N GLU A 150 4.83 3.40 -6.64
CA GLU A 150 4.22 4.30 -5.65
C GLU A 150 3.07 3.62 -4.91
N SER A 151 2.62 4.19 -3.79
CA SER A 151 1.38 3.73 -3.16
C SER A 151 0.17 4.04 -4.06
N PRO A 152 -0.81 3.14 -4.19
CA PRO A 152 -1.97 3.38 -5.04
C PRO A 152 -2.85 4.52 -4.55
N CYS A 153 -2.80 4.85 -3.26
CA CYS A 153 -3.45 6.03 -2.72
C CYS A 153 -2.67 7.33 -2.98
N GLY A 154 -1.45 7.29 -3.53
CA GLY A 154 -0.63 8.47 -3.82
C GLY A 154 0.00 9.14 -2.60
N ALA A 155 -0.10 8.55 -1.40
CA ALA A 155 0.52 9.09 -0.18
C ALA A 155 2.03 9.23 -0.32
N THR A 156 2.66 8.34 -1.08
CA THR A 156 4.10 8.35 -1.34
C THR A 156 4.52 9.64 -2.03
N ASN A 157 3.95 9.92 -3.20
CA ASN A 157 4.32 11.09 -4.00
C ASN A 157 3.97 12.41 -3.30
N LEU A 158 2.83 12.48 -2.60
CA LEU A 158 2.50 13.66 -1.78
C LEU A 158 3.55 13.90 -0.69
N SER A 159 4.02 12.84 -0.04
CA SER A 159 5.01 12.93 1.03
C SER A 159 6.41 13.31 0.51
N LEU A 160 6.75 12.91 -0.71
CA LEU A 160 8.03 13.26 -1.34
C LEU A 160 8.19 14.77 -1.60
N GLU A 161 7.10 15.47 -1.92
CA GLU A 161 7.14 16.92 -2.13
C GLU A 161 7.61 17.67 -0.88
N TYR A 162 7.43 17.10 0.33
CA TYR A 162 7.88 17.70 1.58
C TYR A 162 9.37 17.52 1.86
N ILE A 163 10.06 16.61 1.17
CA ILE A 163 11.49 16.35 1.40
C ILE A 163 12.37 16.76 0.22
N ARG A 164 11.77 17.01 -0.96
CA ARG A 164 12.48 17.57 -2.10
C ARG A 164 13.07 18.94 -1.73
N GLY A 165 14.34 19.15 -2.05
CA GLY A 165 15.11 20.36 -1.73
C GLY A 165 15.58 20.46 -0.27
N LYS A 166 15.38 19.43 0.56
CA LYS A 166 15.82 19.43 1.97
C LYS A 166 17.15 18.71 2.17
N PRO A 167 17.89 19.04 3.24
CA PRO A 167 19.12 18.32 3.58
C PRO A 167 18.82 16.87 3.99
N LEU A 168 19.73 15.96 3.64
CA LEU A 168 19.70 14.55 4.03
C LEU A 168 20.01 14.40 5.52
N THR A 169 18.98 14.49 6.36
CA THR A 169 19.08 14.29 7.81
C THR A 169 18.03 13.32 8.33
N PRO A 170 18.24 12.72 9.51
CA PRO A 170 17.25 11.87 10.16
C PRO A 170 15.87 12.52 10.32
N GLU A 171 15.83 13.84 10.56
CA GLU A 171 14.59 14.61 10.71
C GLU A 171 13.83 14.68 9.39
N THR A 172 14.53 14.90 8.27
CA THR A 172 13.93 14.91 6.93
C THR A 172 13.28 13.57 6.62
N ILE A 173 13.94 12.44 6.92
CA ILE A 173 13.38 11.10 6.68
C ILE A 173 12.23 10.78 7.64
N THR A 174 12.33 11.22 8.89
CA THR A 174 11.24 11.07 9.87
C THR A 174 10.02 11.86 9.44
N ALA A 175 10.20 13.09 8.95
CA ALA A 175 9.10 13.92 8.42
C ALA A 175 8.42 13.26 7.22
N PHE A 176 9.18 12.60 6.34
CA PHE A 176 8.61 11.79 5.26
C PHE A 176 7.70 10.67 5.80
N GLY A 177 8.18 9.87 6.75
CA GLY A 177 7.38 8.80 7.37
C GLY A 177 6.09 9.30 8.03
N LEU A 178 6.17 10.41 8.75
CA LEU A 178 5.00 11.06 9.37
C LEU A 178 3.99 11.54 8.33
N ASN A 179 4.46 12.15 7.24
CA ASN A 179 3.58 12.58 6.15
C ASN A 179 2.93 11.40 5.44
N VAL A 180 3.66 10.30 5.23
CA VAL A 180 3.08 9.08 4.66
C VAL A 180 1.94 8.57 5.53
N ARG A 181 2.09 8.57 6.86
CA ARG A 181 1.01 8.21 7.80
C ARG A 181 -0.18 9.13 7.69
N TYR A 182 0.07 10.44 7.70
CA TYR A 182 -0.97 11.46 7.63
C TYR A 182 -1.79 11.35 6.33
N GLU A 183 -1.10 11.08 5.21
CA GLU A 183 -1.70 10.98 3.89
C GLU A 183 -2.28 9.60 3.57
N CYS A 184 -2.00 8.59 4.39
CA CYS A 184 -2.48 7.23 4.14
C CYS A 184 -4.01 7.16 4.26
N ARG A 185 -4.64 6.43 3.33
CA ARG A 185 -6.09 6.21 3.29
C ARG A 185 -6.44 4.72 3.40
N GLU A 186 -5.52 3.94 3.94
CA GLU A 186 -5.76 2.55 4.27
C GLU A 186 -6.88 2.44 5.33
N PRO A 187 -7.81 1.48 5.20
CA PRO A 187 -8.85 1.26 6.20
C PRO A 187 -8.28 1.17 7.62
N VAL A 188 -8.98 1.77 8.58
CA VAL A 188 -8.54 1.77 9.99
C VAL A 188 -8.47 0.35 10.55
N SER A 189 -9.33 -0.56 10.08
CA SER A 189 -9.27 -1.98 10.44
C SER A 189 -7.93 -2.62 10.08
N ILE A 190 -7.35 -2.25 8.93
CA ILE A 190 -6.01 -2.67 8.52
C ILE A 190 -4.95 -1.96 9.37
N LEU A 191 -5.14 -0.67 9.65
CA LEU A 191 -4.20 0.07 10.50
C LEU A 191 -4.11 -0.49 11.92
N LEU A 192 -5.21 -1.06 12.44
CA LEU A 192 -5.32 -1.68 13.75
C LEU A 192 -5.00 -3.19 13.73
N SER A 193 -5.02 -3.84 12.57
CA SER A 193 -4.60 -5.24 12.42
C SER A 193 -3.09 -5.39 12.25
N HIS A 194 -2.38 -4.29 11.95
CA HIS A 194 -0.92 -4.23 12.05
C HIS A 194 -0.50 -4.69 13.44
N LYS A 195 0.22 -5.82 13.51
CA LYS A 195 0.70 -6.37 14.77
C LYS A 195 1.77 -5.47 15.38
N ASP A 196 2.39 -4.63 14.55
CA ASP A 196 3.45 -3.73 14.96
C ASP A 196 3.55 -2.46 14.09
N MET A 197 4.26 -1.42 14.59
CA MET A 197 4.71 -0.29 13.77
C MET A 197 5.55 -0.75 12.57
N ALA A 198 6.21 -1.91 12.67
CA ALA A 198 6.93 -2.56 11.58
C ALA A 198 6.04 -2.94 10.39
N ASP A 199 4.79 -3.33 10.64
CA ASP A 199 3.83 -3.69 9.58
C ASP A 199 3.28 -2.47 8.83
N SER A 200 3.71 -1.27 9.22
CA SER A 200 3.17 -0.07 8.65
C SER A 200 3.64 0.24 7.23
N SER A 201 2.68 0.70 6.43
CA SER A 201 2.92 1.30 5.12
C SER A 201 3.89 2.51 5.17
N ALA A 202 4.09 3.13 6.33
CA ALA A 202 5.05 4.23 6.49
C ALA A 202 6.48 3.75 6.75
N LEU A 203 6.69 2.79 7.66
CA LEU A 203 8.04 2.29 7.94
C LEU A 203 8.61 1.58 6.71
N SER A 204 7.81 0.75 6.04
CA SER A 204 8.21 0.10 4.78
C SER A 204 8.64 1.12 3.70
N GLN A 205 7.88 2.21 3.55
CA GLN A 205 8.24 3.31 2.63
C GLN A 205 9.52 4.03 3.05
N MET A 206 9.70 4.29 4.35
CA MET A 206 10.92 4.90 4.86
C MET A 206 12.15 4.02 4.60
N LEU A 207 12.05 2.72 4.83
CA LEU A 207 13.15 1.79 4.58
C LEU A 207 13.54 1.73 3.10
N SER A 208 12.55 1.65 2.20
CA SER A 208 12.80 1.70 0.77
C SER A 208 13.45 3.02 0.33
N LEU A 209 13.01 4.15 0.91
CA LEU A 209 13.63 5.45 0.66
C LEU A 209 15.07 5.50 1.18
N LEU A 210 15.32 4.99 2.40
CA LEU A 210 16.66 4.89 2.98
C LEU A 210 17.59 4.03 2.10
N ASP A 211 17.11 2.90 1.58
CA ASP A 211 17.89 2.05 0.67
C ASP A 211 18.24 2.77 -0.64
N ALA A 212 17.33 3.59 -1.18
CA ALA A 212 17.61 4.39 -2.37
C ALA A 212 18.63 5.50 -2.08
N LEU A 213 18.52 6.18 -0.94
CA LEU A 213 19.44 7.23 -0.50
C LEU A 213 20.83 6.68 -0.18
N GLU A 214 20.92 5.52 0.46
CA GLU A 214 22.18 4.83 0.75
C GLU A 214 22.89 4.42 -0.53
N LYS A 215 22.16 3.92 -1.55
CA LYS A 215 22.74 3.65 -2.87
C LYS A 215 23.28 4.91 -3.55
N ALA A 216 22.60 6.04 -3.39
CA ALA A 216 23.00 7.30 -4.01
C ALA A 216 24.18 7.99 -3.30
N SER A 217 24.32 7.83 -1.98
CA SER A 217 25.45 8.40 -1.23
C SER A 217 25.91 7.49 -0.08
N PRO A 218 26.62 6.38 -0.39
CA PRO A 218 27.01 5.39 0.62
C PRO A 218 27.86 5.96 1.77
N LYS A 219 28.68 6.98 1.49
CA LYS A 219 29.56 7.63 2.47
C LYS A 219 28.80 8.24 3.65
N HIS A 220 27.57 8.71 3.41
CA HIS A 220 26.74 9.31 4.46
C HIS A 220 26.03 8.27 5.32
N PHE A 221 26.05 6.98 4.96
CA PHE A 221 25.38 5.89 5.66
C PHE A 221 26.36 4.93 6.36
N LEU A 222 27.63 5.32 6.51
CA LEU A 222 28.59 4.55 7.29
C LEU A 222 28.14 4.45 8.76
N PRO A 223 28.52 3.37 9.50
CA PRO A 223 27.99 3.12 10.85
C PRO A 223 28.16 4.28 11.84
N ASP A 224 29.22 5.06 11.72
CA ASP A 224 29.55 6.17 12.62
C ASP A 224 28.94 7.52 12.20
N THR A 225 28.07 7.54 11.18
CA THR A 225 27.38 8.76 10.73
C THR A 225 25.97 8.84 11.31
N PRO A 226 25.40 10.05 11.49
CA PRO A 226 24.02 10.21 11.97
C PRO A 226 22.98 9.44 11.15
N MET A 227 23.18 9.36 9.83
CA MET A 227 22.28 8.64 8.92
C MET A 227 22.51 7.12 8.96
N GLY A 228 23.73 6.65 9.19
CA GLY A 228 24.04 5.22 9.37
C GLY A 228 23.41 4.67 10.64
N GLU A 229 23.60 5.35 11.78
CA GLU A 229 22.96 5.00 13.06
C GLU A 229 21.43 5.01 12.94
N TYR A 230 20.87 6.05 12.32
CA TYR A 230 19.43 6.17 12.11
C TYR A 230 18.88 5.04 11.24
N ALA A 231 19.52 4.74 10.10
CA ALA A 231 19.08 3.68 9.20
C ALA A 231 19.17 2.30 9.86
N ALA A 232 20.25 2.03 10.61
CA ALA A 232 20.40 0.79 11.36
C ALA A 232 19.28 0.62 12.39
N LYS A 233 18.99 1.67 13.18
CA LYS A 233 17.90 1.66 14.15
C LYS A 233 16.54 1.39 13.49
N ARG A 234 16.22 2.05 12.38
CA ARG A 234 14.93 1.83 11.69
C ARG A 234 14.80 0.42 11.11
N ARG A 235 15.90 -0.16 10.63
CA ARG A 235 15.94 -1.55 10.16
C ARG A 235 15.77 -2.55 11.31
N GLU A 236 16.32 -2.24 12.49
CA GLU A 236 16.13 -3.06 13.70
C GLU A 236 14.68 -3.01 14.19
N GLU A 237 14.08 -1.81 14.26
CA GLU A 237 12.66 -1.62 14.60
C GLU A 237 11.74 -2.41 13.65
N TYR A 238 12.09 -2.51 12.36
CA TYR A 238 11.31 -3.32 11.41
C TYR A 238 11.47 -4.83 11.59
N LYS A 239 12.65 -5.29 12.02
CA LYS A 239 12.94 -6.72 12.21
C LYS A 239 12.44 -7.27 13.53
N THR A 240 12.21 -6.41 14.52
CA THR A 240 11.84 -6.79 15.87
C THR A 240 10.32 -6.66 15.99
N PRO A 241 9.53 -7.75 15.99
CA PRO A 241 8.13 -7.66 16.35
C PRO A 241 8.06 -7.14 17.79
N ASN A 242 7.25 -6.12 18.04
CA ASN A 242 6.94 -5.64 19.38
C ASN A 242 6.61 -6.88 20.23
N PRO A 243 7.37 -7.17 21.30
CA PRO A 243 6.87 -8.08 22.30
C PRO A 243 5.54 -7.49 22.77
N THR A 244 4.50 -8.31 22.79
CA THR A 244 3.21 -7.95 23.37
C THR A 244 3.47 -7.14 24.63
N SER A 245 2.98 -5.90 24.65
CA SER A 245 3.12 -5.07 25.84
C SER A 245 2.48 -5.85 26.99
N PRO A 246 3.18 -6.12 28.09
CA PRO A 246 2.63 -6.86 29.23
C PRO A 246 1.40 -6.17 29.85
N LEU A 247 1.09 -4.93 29.44
CA LEU A 247 -0.16 -4.22 29.75
C LEU A 247 -1.42 -4.91 29.21
N PHE A 248 -1.32 -5.82 28.24
CA PHE A 248 -2.48 -6.53 27.67
C PHE A 248 -2.55 -8.01 28.07
N ASP A 249 -1.60 -8.50 28.87
CA ASP A 249 -1.61 -9.88 29.37
C ASP A 249 -2.51 -10.07 30.62
N GLU A 250 -3.14 -9.00 31.12
CA GLU A 250 -3.97 -9.03 32.34
C GLU A 250 -5.49 -8.86 32.10
N VAL A 251 -6.00 -9.17 30.91
CA VAL A 251 -7.46 -9.22 30.70
C VAL A 251 -7.85 -10.49 29.92
N GLU A 252 -7.90 -11.61 30.63
CA GLU A 252 -8.73 -12.79 30.29
C GLU A 252 -10.05 -12.76 31.06
#